data_AF-M4FFZ2-F1
#
_entry.id   AF-M4FFZ2-F1
#
_cell.length_a   1.000
_cell.length_b   1.000
_cell.length_c   1.000
_cell.angle_alpha   90.00
_cell.angle_beta   90.00
_cell.angle_gamma   90.00
#
_symmetry.space_group_name_H-M   'P 1'
#
loop_
_entity.id
_entity.type
_entity.pdbx_description
1 polymer ?
#
loop_
_entity_poly.entity_id
_entity_poly.type
_entity_poly.pdbx_seq_one_letter_code
_entity_poly.pdbx_strand_id
1 'polypeptide(L)'
;MSTSHHSANYGFMQFNSTAQRPHLQLKPPSMRRSMDSTELHPSSSQSVVKGSPHSKLRKTHGLMNMIGWGILIIIGAIVARHMKQWEPTWFYSHIAVQIIGFLLGLTGIICGLILENRTNASNVSTHKALGITILVMGGLQVLALLARPDKESKYRKYWNWYHHNIGRALIILAISNIFYGIHLAKAGSSWNAGYGSAVGVLALAATGLEVRKLFNK
;
A
#
# COMPACT_ATOMS: atom_id res chain seq x y z
N MET A 1 13.76 38.85 36.64
CA MET A 1 14.79 39.75 36.07
C MET A 1 15.97 39.78 37.02
N SER A 2 17.01 39.01 36.73
CA SER A 2 18.35 39.18 37.30
C SER A 2 19.27 38.19 36.59
N THR A 3 20.17 38.71 35.75
CA THR A 3 21.53 38.17 35.59
C THR A 3 22.42 39.25 34.98
N SER A 4 23.62 39.29 35.51
CA SER A 4 24.65 40.32 35.45
C SER A 4 25.51 40.30 34.18
N HIS A 5 25.97 41.49 33.78
CA HIS A 5 27.06 41.72 32.84
C HIS A 5 28.44 41.41 33.45
N HIS A 6 29.33 40.72 32.72
CA HIS A 6 30.72 41.17 32.56
C HIS A 6 31.46 40.48 31.40
N SER A 7 31.73 41.31 30.38
CA SER A 7 33.01 41.58 29.68
C SER A 7 33.94 40.47 29.15
N ALA A 8 34.39 40.75 27.92
CA ALA A 8 35.28 40.02 27.03
C ALA A 8 36.77 40.05 27.40
N ASN A 9 37.59 39.22 26.73
CA ASN A 9 38.76 39.67 25.92
C ASN A 9 39.57 38.53 25.26
N TYR A 10 39.91 38.77 23.98
CA TYR A 10 41.10 38.44 23.16
C TYR A 10 41.98 37.24 23.57
N GLY A 11 42.39 36.29 22.72
CA GLY A 11 42.94 36.35 21.36
C GLY A 11 44.36 35.72 21.38
N PHE A 12 44.75 34.88 20.41
CA PHE A 12 46.09 34.78 19.76
C PHE A 12 46.30 33.46 18.96
N MET A 13 46.95 33.61 17.80
CA MET A 13 47.43 32.60 16.83
C MET A 13 48.72 31.88 17.27
N GLN A 14 49.01 30.71 16.67
CA GLN A 14 50.23 30.32 15.90
C GLN A 14 50.29 28.77 15.73
N PHE A 15 50.34 28.17 14.53
CA PHE A 15 51.43 27.93 13.53
C PHE A 15 52.50 26.87 13.87
N ASN A 16 52.50 25.74 13.13
CA ASN A 16 53.65 24.98 12.51
C ASN A 16 53.13 23.62 11.98
N SER A 17 53.23 23.18 10.71
CA SER A 17 54.31 23.00 9.71
C SER A 17 55.06 21.66 9.77
N THR A 18 55.33 21.10 8.57
CA THR A 18 56.26 20.01 8.18
C THR A 18 55.87 18.55 8.53
N ALA A 19 56.03 17.51 7.71
CA ALA A 19 56.69 17.32 6.41
C ALA A 19 56.18 16.02 5.72
N GLN A 20 56.45 15.91 4.42
CA GLN A 20 56.05 14.88 3.47
C GLN A 20 57.31 14.18 2.93
N ARG A 21 57.42 12.83 2.95
CA ARG A 21 58.18 12.02 1.95
C ARG A 21 57.72 10.53 1.91
N PRO A 22 57.73 9.89 0.73
CA PRO A 22 57.29 8.51 0.50
C PRO A 22 58.46 7.51 0.47
N HIS A 23 58.21 6.23 0.75
CA HIS A 23 59.14 5.13 0.53
C HIS A 23 58.64 4.14 -0.54
N LEU A 24 59.61 3.66 -1.31
CA LEU A 24 59.51 3.03 -2.63
C LEU A 24 58.92 1.61 -2.65
N GLN A 25 58.28 1.33 -3.80
CA GLN A 25 58.05 0.03 -4.43
C GLN A 25 59.30 -0.85 -4.58
N LEU A 26 59.15 -2.18 -4.45
CA LEU A 26 60.02 -3.19 -5.07
C LEU A 26 59.24 -4.52 -5.31
N LYS A 27 59.07 -4.87 -6.59
CA LYS A 27 58.74 -6.18 -7.23
C LYS A 27 59.60 -6.20 -8.53
N PRO A 28 59.97 -7.28 -9.27
CA PRO A 28 59.65 -8.74 -9.31
C PRO A 28 60.95 -9.60 -9.45
N PRO A 29 61.11 -10.78 -10.16
CA PRO A 29 60.22 -11.77 -10.82
C PRO A 29 60.49 -13.25 -10.34
N SER A 30 59.68 -14.28 -10.57
CA SER A 30 59.45 -14.97 -11.84
C SER A 30 58.68 -16.28 -11.61
N MET A 31 57.68 -16.51 -12.47
CA MET A 31 57.30 -17.77 -13.11
C MET A 31 57.72 -19.11 -12.45
N ARG A 32 56.74 -19.83 -11.88
CA ARG A 32 56.79 -21.30 -11.80
C ARG A 32 55.53 -21.92 -12.42
N ARG A 33 55.78 -23.02 -13.09
CA ARG A 33 55.02 -23.73 -14.11
C ARG A 33 53.88 -24.58 -13.51
N SER A 34 52.75 -24.59 -14.21
CA SER A 34 51.62 -25.53 -14.25
C SER A 34 51.32 -26.42 -13.03
N MET A 35 50.08 -26.32 -12.53
CA MET A 35 49.26 -27.50 -12.26
C MET A 35 47.83 -27.19 -12.70
N ASP A 36 47.34 -28.04 -13.59
CA ASP A 36 45.97 -28.18 -14.03
C ASP A 36 45.07 -28.39 -12.82
N SER A 37 44.27 -27.38 -12.48
CA SER A 37 43.16 -27.49 -11.56
C SER A 37 41.92 -27.23 -12.38
N THR A 38 41.23 -28.32 -12.71
CA THR A 38 39.88 -28.32 -13.27
C THR A 38 38.99 -27.48 -12.35
N GLU A 39 38.84 -26.21 -12.67
CA GLU A 39 37.89 -25.33 -12.01
C GLU A 39 36.50 -25.85 -12.37
N LEU A 40 35.90 -26.56 -11.43
CA LEU A 40 34.47 -26.82 -11.38
C LEU A 40 33.77 -25.46 -11.41
N HIS A 41 33.39 -25.02 -12.62
CA HIS A 41 32.42 -23.95 -12.82
C HIS A 41 31.23 -24.26 -11.91
N PRO A 42 30.95 -23.47 -10.86
CA PRO A 42 29.69 -23.58 -10.17
C PRO A 42 28.69 -23.07 -11.18
N SER A 43 28.02 -24.03 -11.84
CA SER A 43 26.78 -23.82 -12.59
C SER A 43 25.99 -22.78 -11.84
N SER A 44 25.80 -21.63 -12.49
CA SER A 44 25.09 -20.46 -12.00
C SER A 44 23.98 -20.87 -11.06
N SER A 45 24.26 -20.86 -9.77
CA SER A 45 23.23 -20.87 -8.75
C SER A 45 22.44 -19.61 -9.05
N GLN A 46 21.31 -19.78 -9.73
CA GLN A 46 20.27 -18.77 -9.77
C GLN A 46 19.95 -18.52 -8.30
N SER A 47 20.64 -17.53 -7.74
CA SER A 47 20.26 -16.94 -6.48
C SER A 47 18.89 -16.39 -6.78
N VAL A 48 17.87 -17.15 -6.40
CA VAL A 48 16.53 -16.62 -6.21
C VAL A 48 16.77 -15.49 -5.23
N VAL A 49 16.87 -14.25 -5.73
CA VAL A 49 17.10 -13.06 -4.94
C VAL A 49 15.91 -12.99 -4.00
N LYS A 50 16.03 -13.61 -2.83
CA LYS A 50 15.05 -13.55 -1.76
C LYS A 50 15.10 -12.10 -1.32
N GLY A 51 14.23 -11.27 -1.90
CA GLY A 51 14.13 -9.87 -1.56
C GLY A 51 14.07 -9.70 -0.05
N SER A 52 14.68 -8.61 0.45
CA SER A 52 14.75 -8.34 1.89
C SER A 52 13.38 -8.50 2.56
N PRO A 53 13.29 -8.95 3.82
CA PRO A 53 12.01 -9.14 4.52
C PRO A 53 11.06 -7.92 4.41
N HIS A 54 11.61 -6.70 4.42
CA HIS A 54 10.86 -5.46 4.22
C HIS A 54 10.26 -5.34 2.82
N SER A 55 11.00 -5.73 1.78
CA SER A 55 10.50 -5.71 0.40
C SER A 55 9.34 -6.68 0.19
N LYS A 56 9.38 -7.86 0.84
CA LYS A 56 8.29 -8.83 0.82
C LYS A 56 7.07 -8.30 1.57
N LEU A 57 7.26 -7.79 2.79
CA LEU A 57 6.19 -7.24 3.60
C LEU A 57 5.47 -6.08 2.89
N ARG A 58 6.22 -5.20 2.21
CA ARG A 58 5.66 -4.11 1.41
C ARG A 58 4.84 -4.60 0.22
N LYS A 59 5.33 -5.63 -0.50
CA LYS A 59 4.58 -6.25 -1.59
C LYS A 59 3.30 -6.92 -1.09
N THR A 60 3.37 -7.64 0.03
CA THR A 60 2.20 -8.27 0.65
C THR A 60 1.18 -7.22 1.09
N HIS A 61 1.61 -6.16 1.80
CA HIS A 61 0.75 -5.04 2.15
C HIS A 61 0.04 -4.45 0.93
N GLY A 62 0.80 -4.13 -0.13
CA GLY A 62 0.23 -3.57 -1.36
C GLY A 62 -0.78 -4.50 -2.02
N LEU A 63 -0.45 -5.79 -2.15
CA LEU A 63 -1.32 -6.77 -2.81
C LEU A 63 -2.62 -7.04 -2.02
N MET A 64 -2.53 -7.22 -0.69
CA MET A 64 -3.70 -7.47 0.14
C MET A 64 -4.67 -6.28 0.12
N ASN A 65 -4.15 -5.04 0.20
CA ASN A 65 -5.00 -3.86 0.14
C ASN A 65 -5.58 -3.62 -1.27
N MET A 66 -4.81 -3.91 -2.32
CA MET A 66 -5.30 -3.80 -3.69
C MET A 66 -6.44 -4.79 -3.97
N ILE A 67 -6.28 -6.06 -3.58
CA ILE A 67 -7.32 -7.08 -3.78
C ILE A 67 -8.51 -6.80 -2.87
N GLY A 68 -8.26 -6.57 -1.58
CA GLY A 68 -9.30 -6.34 -0.57
C GLY A 68 -10.08 -5.06 -0.83
N TRP A 69 -9.46 -3.92 -0.53
CA TRP A 69 -10.09 -2.59 -0.64
C TRP A 69 -10.28 -2.13 -2.07
N GLY A 70 -9.35 -2.46 -2.96
CA GLY A 70 -9.32 -1.92 -4.32
C GLY A 70 -10.12 -2.68 -5.36
N ILE A 71 -10.43 -3.97 -5.14
CA ILE A 71 -11.11 -4.83 -6.12
C ILE A 71 -12.38 -5.46 -5.54
N LEU A 72 -12.26 -6.19 -4.44
CA LEU A 72 -13.40 -6.92 -3.85
C LEU A 72 -14.49 -5.95 -3.36
N ILE A 73 -14.13 -4.83 -2.73
CA ILE A 73 -15.13 -3.83 -2.31
C ILE A 73 -15.91 -3.25 -3.50
N ILE A 74 -15.24 -3.02 -4.63
CA ILE A 74 -15.87 -2.51 -5.86
C ILE A 74 -16.81 -3.57 -6.45
N ILE A 75 -16.36 -4.83 -6.53
CA ILE A 75 -17.19 -5.95 -7.01
C ILE A 75 -18.44 -6.09 -6.13
N GLY A 76 -18.29 -6.06 -4.81
CA GLY A 76 -19.41 -6.11 -3.87
C GLY A 76 -20.42 -4.98 -4.12
N ALA A 77 -19.95 -3.76 -4.39
CA ALA A 77 -20.81 -2.63 -4.72
C ALA A 77 -21.56 -2.81 -6.07
N ILE A 78 -20.88 -3.34 -7.09
CA ILE A 78 -21.50 -3.67 -8.39
C ILE A 78 -22.61 -4.72 -8.21
N VAL A 79 -22.34 -5.79 -7.46
CA VAL A 79 -23.34 -6.84 -7.14
C VAL A 79 -24.57 -6.22 -6.49
N ALA A 80 -24.41 -5.42 -5.43
CA ALA A 80 -25.53 -4.78 -4.75
C ALA A 80 -26.34 -3.79 -5.62
N ARG A 81 -25.72 -3.21 -6.65
CA ARG A 81 -26.39 -2.26 -7.55
C ARG A 81 -27.17 -2.94 -8.66
N HIS A 82 -26.62 -4.01 -9.24
CA HIS A 82 -27.09 -4.58 -10.51
C HIS A 82 -27.72 -5.97 -10.40
N MET A 83 -27.62 -6.64 -9.24
CA MET A 83 -28.18 -7.98 -9.05
C MET A 83 -29.44 -8.01 -8.16
N LYS A 84 -30.04 -6.84 -7.87
CA LYS A 84 -31.19 -6.73 -6.93
C LYS A 84 -32.39 -7.61 -7.29
N GLN A 85 -32.56 -7.97 -8.56
CA GLN A 85 -33.62 -8.87 -9.03
C GLN A 85 -33.50 -10.31 -8.49
N TRP A 86 -32.32 -10.73 -8.03
CA TRP A 86 -32.08 -12.06 -7.47
C TRP A 86 -32.13 -12.02 -5.95
N GLU A 87 -33.28 -11.63 -5.38
CA GLU A 87 -33.50 -11.66 -3.94
C GLU A 87 -33.74 -13.11 -3.45
N PRO A 88 -33.11 -13.57 -2.34
CA PRO A 88 -32.20 -12.86 -1.43
C PRO A 88 -30.71 -12.96 -1.81
N THR A 89 -30.37 -13.71 -2.86
CA THR A 89 -28.99 -14.03 -3.29
C THR A 89 -28.09 -12.80 -3.38
N TRP A 90 -28.55 -11.69 -4.01
CA TRP A 90 -27.73 -10.49 -4.17
C TRP A 90 -27.23 -9.92 -2.84
N PHE A 91 -28.04 -10.02 -1.79
CA PHE A 91 -27.74 -9.46 -0.48
C PHE A 91 -26.66 -10.29 0.22
N TYR A 92 -26.78 -11.61 0.18
CA TYR A 92 -25.77 -12.52 0.72
C TYR A 92 -24.46 -12.46 -0.08
N SER A 93 -24.54 -12.43 -1.42
CA SER A 93 -23.35 -12.27 -2.26
C SER A 93 -22.64 -10.95 -1.99
N HIS A 94 -23.38 -9.84 -1.85
CA HIS A 94 -22.81 -8.54 -1.46
C HIS A 94 -22.08 -8.64 -0.12
N ILE A 95 -22.75 -9.13 0.93
CA ILE A 95 -22.16 -9.23 2.27
C ILE A 95 -20.92 -10.14 2.24
N ALA A 96 -21.00 -11.31 1.62
CA ALA A 96 -19.89 -12.26 1.56
C ALA A 96 -18.65 -11.61 0.91
N VAL A 97 -18.82 -11.00 -0.26
CA VAL A 97 -17.71 -10.33 -0.96
C VAL A 97 -17.15 -9.16 -0.14
N GLN A 98 -18.02 -8.35 0.50
CA GLN A 98 -17.60 -7.22 1.32
C GLN A 98 -16.83 -7.66 2.57
N ILE A 99 -17.27 -8.71 3.27
CA ILE A 99 -16.57 -9.24 4.45
C ILE A 99 -15.21 -9.82 4.07
N ILE A 100 -15.12 -10.59 2.98
CA ILE A 100 -13.84 -11.11 2.48
C ILE A 100 -12.91 -9.94 2.12
N GLY A 101 -13.41 -8.94 1.39
CA GLY A 101 -12.65 -7.74 1.03
C GLY A 101 -12.16 -6.96 2.25
N PHE A 102 -13.02 -6.78 3.25
CA PHE A 102 -12.70 -6.09 4.50
C PHE A 102 -11.64 -6.82 5.32
N LEU A 103 -11.77 -8.15 5.51
CA LEU A 103 -10.80 -8.93 6.29
C LEU A 103 -9.44 -8.98 5.60
N LEU A 104 -9.42 -9.17 4.28
CA LEU A 104 -8.18 -9.13 3.50
C LEU A 104 -7.53 -7.74 3.59
N GLY A 105 -8.33 -6.68 3.44
CA GLY A 105 -7.90 -5.30 3.61
C GLY A 105 -7.37 -4.99 5.02
N LEU A 106 -8.01 -5.50 6.07
CA LEU A 106 -7.59 -5.35 7.47
C LEU A 106 -6.23 -5.99 7.69
N THR A 107 -6.02 -7.22 7.23
CA THR A 107 -4.70 -7.89 7.32
C THR A 107 -3.63 -7.11 6.54
N GLY A 108 -4.00 -6.54 5.39
CA GLY A 108 -3.17 -5.61 4.64
C GLY A 108 -2.76 -4.37 5.43
N ILE A 109 -3.70 -3.71 6.10
CA ILE A 109 -3.41 -2.52 6.94
C ILE A 109 -2.51 -2.89 8.13
N ILE A 110 -2.78 -3.99 8.82
CA ILE A 110 -1.94 -4.50 9.92
C ILE A 110 -0.51 -4.74 9.42
N CYS A 111 -0.36 -5.37 8.25
CA CYS A 111 0.93 -5.56 7.59
C CYS A 111 1.66 -4.23 7.32
N GLY A 112 0.91 -3.17 6.98
CA GLY A 112 1.45 -1.81 6.76
C GLY A 112 1.94 -1.14 8.05
N LEU A 113 1.18 -1.27 9.14
CA LEU A 113 1.58 -0.77 10.46
C LEU A 113 2.85 -1.47 10.98
N ILE A 114 2.95 -2.79 10.78
CA ILE A 114 4.16 -3.56 11.10
C ILE A 114 5.34 -3.09 10.25
N LEU A 115 5.12 -2.81 8.96
CA LEU A 115 6.16 -2.32 8.06
C LEU A 115 6.69 -0.95 8.51
N GLU A 116 5.82 -0.02 8.89
CA GLU A 116 6.19 1.30 9.40
C GLU A 116 7.11 1.17 10.62
N ASN A 117 6.67 0.40 11.63
CA ASN A 117 7.43 0.17 12.87
C ASN A 117 8.81 -0.45 12.63
N ARG A 118 8.97 -1.23 11.55
CA ARG A 118 10.24 -1.90 11.21
C ARG A 118 11.17 -1.07 10.32
N THR A 119 10.66 -0.03 9.66
CA THR A 119 11.43 0.73 8.66
C THR A 119 11.61 2.20 9.02
N ASN A 120 10.94 2.70 10.07
CA ASN A 120 10.93 4.11 10.45
C ASN A 120 10.65 5.04 9.25
N ALA A 121 9.77 4.61 8.35
CA ALA A 121 9.44 5.36 7.15
C ALA A 121 8.76 6.68 7.54
N SER A 122 9.46 7.81 7.38
CA SER A 122 8.95 9.13 7.79
C SER A 122 7.97 9.75 6.78
N ASN A 123 7.95 9.25 5.54
CA ASN A 123 7.19 9.81 4.42
C ASN A 123 5.84 9.11 4.15
N VAL A 124 5.31 8.30 5.07
CA VAL A 124 4.06 7.53 4.88
C VAL A 124 2.88 8.03 5.70
N SER A 125 3.04 9.13 6.45
CA SER A 125 2.03 9.65 7.39
C SER A 125 0.67 9.89 6.73
N THR A 126 0.63 10.53 5.56
CA THR A 126 -0.62 10.78 4.82
C THR A 126 -1.26 9.49 4.32
N HIS A 127 -0.48 8.55 3.77
CA HIS A 127 -1.01 7.27 3.27
C HIS A 127 -1.60 6.43 4.40
N LYS A 128 -0.92 6.46 5.55
CA LYS A 128 -1.40 5.83 6.79
C LYS A 128 -2.68 6.48 7.28
N ALA A 129 -2.74 7.81 7.37
CA ALA A 129 -3.93 8.52 7.81
C ALA A 129 -5.14 8.18 6.93
N LEU A 130 -4.98 8.24 5.60
CA LEU A 130 -6.01 7.81 4.65
C LEU A 130 -6.39 6.33 4.84
N GLY A 131 -5.42 5.45 5.04
CA GLY A 131 -5.65 4.02 5.30
C GLY A 131 -6.48 3.77 6.57
N ILE A 132 -6.19 4.49 7.65
CA ILE A 132 -6.97 4.43 8.89
C ILE A 132 -8.37 5.00 8.68
N THR A 133 -8.51 6.12 7.95
CA THR A 133 -9.83 6.66 7.59
C THR A 133 -10.66 5.64 6.81
N ILE A 134 -10.08 4.97 5.81
CA ILE A 134 -10.74 3.91 5.04
C ILE A 134 -11.16 2.76 5.94
N LEU A 135 -10.30 2.32 6.86
CA LEU A 135 -10.61 1.26 7.82
C LEU A 135 -11.80 1.63 8.71
N VAL A 136 -11.82 2.85 9.26
CA VAL A 136 -12.92 3.34 10.09
C VAL A 136 -14.21 3.41 9.28
N MET A 137 -14.17 3.97 8.07
CA MET A 137 -15.34 4.01 7.18
C MET A 137 -15.83 2.59 6.85
N GLY A 138 -14.93 1.64 6.60
CA GLY A 138 -15.29 0.25 6.33
C GLY A 138 -15.91 -0.43 7.53
N GLY A 139 -15.36 -0.23 8.74
CA GLY A 139 -15.93 -0.74 9.98
C GLY A 139 -17.32 -0.18 10.22
N LEU A 140 -17.51 1.12 9.98
CA LEU A 140 -18.82 1.76 10.03
C LEU A 140 -19.83 1.21 9.00
N GLN A 141 -19.37 0.74 7.83
CA GLN A 141 -20.23 0.03 6.87
C GLN A 141 -20.63 -1.38 7.35
N VAL A 142 -19.71 -2.10 8.00
CA VAL A 142 -20.00 -3.40 8.61
C VAL A 142 -20.99 -3.23 9.77
N LEU A 143 -20.80 -2.22 10.62
CA LEU A 143 -21.74 -1.91 11.70
C LEU A 143 -23.12 -1.48 11.17
N ALA A 144 -23.16 -0.83 9.99
CA ALA A 144 -24.42 -0.49 9.34
C ALA A 144 -25.27 -1.74 9.03
N LEU A 145 -24.65 -2.91 8.81
CA LEU A 145 -25.40 -4.16 8.64
C LEU A 145 -26.19 -4.53 9.91
N LEU A 146 -25.58 -4.36 11.08
CA LEU A 146 -26.23 -4.65 12.37
C LEU A 146 -27.35 -3.65 12.66
N ALA A 147 -27.15 -2.38 12.28
CA ALA A 147 -28.13 -1.31 12.45
C ALA A 147 -29.14 -1.21 11.28
N ARG A 148 -29.26 -2.25 10.43
CA ARG A 148 -30.11 -2.24 9.24
C ARG A 148 -31.60 -2.26 9.63
N PRO A 149 -32.38 -1.20 9.35
CA PRO A 149 -33.80 -1.17 9.68
C PRO A 149 -34.63 -2.06 8.75
N ASP A 150 -35.84 -2.43 9.21
CA ASP A 150 -36.85 -3.11 8.40
C ASP A 150 -37.21 -2.31 7.14
N LYS A 151 -37.65 -3.03 6.10
CA LYS A 151 -37.97 -2.44 4.79
C LYS A 151 -39.05 -1.35 4.87
N GLU A 152 -40.04 -1.53 5.75
CA GLU A 152 -41.16 -0.60 5.94
C GLU A 152 -40.83 0.59 6.87
N SER A 153 -39.64 0.60 7.49
CA SER A 153 -39.26 1.65 8.42
C SER A 153 -38.89 2.95 7.71
N LYS A 154 -39.39 4.10 8.18
CA LYS A 154 -38.96 5.43 7.71
C LYS A 154 -37.44 5.64 7.84
N TYR A 155 -36.79 4.96 8.79
CA TYR A 155 -35.34 5.03 9.00
C TYR A 155 -34.54 4.32 7.89
N ARG A 156 -35.17 3.40 7.14
CA ARG A 156 -34.56 2.70 6.00
C ARG A 156 -34.02 3.68 4.95
N LYS A 157 -34.72 4.81 4.72
CA LYS A 157 -34.30 5.86 3.80
C LYS A 157 -32.98 6.51 4.22
N TYR A 158 -32.86 6.91 5.48
CA TYR A 158 -31.64 7.52 6.03
C TYR A 158 -30.48 6.52 6.05
N TRP A 159 -30.76 5.27 6.45
CA TRP A 159 -29.78 4.20 6.39
C TRP A 159 -29.26 3.99 4.97
N ASN A 160 -30.14 3.94 3.96
CA ASN A 160 -29.74 3.78 2.56
C ASN A 160 -28.89 4.97 2.08
N TRP A 161 -29.29 6.20 2.41
CA TRP A 161 -28.52 7.39 2.06
C TRP A 161 -27.11 7.33 2.65
N TYR A 162 -27.01 7.04 3.95
CA TYR A 162 -25.74 6.91 4.65
C TYR A 162 -24.87 5.79 4.06
N HIS A 163 -25.41 4.56 3.98
CA HIS A 163 -24.71 3.37 3.51
C HIS A 163 -24.17 3.57 2.09
N HIS A 164 -24.98 4.10 1.18
CA HIS A 164 -24.57 4.34 -0.20
C HIS A 164 -23.52 5.45 -0.32
N ASN A 165 -23.71 6.60 0.33
CA ASN A 165 -22.81 7.74 0.14
C ASN A 165 -21.46 7.51 0.80
N ILE A 166 -21.45 7.02 2.05
CA ILE A 166 -20.20 6.70 2.74
C ILE A 166 -19.49 5.52 2.06
N GLY A 167 -20.22 4.52 1.55
CA GLY A 167 -19.64 3.42 0.79
C GLY A 167 -18.95 3.89 -0.51
N ARG A 168 -19.54 4.84 -1.23
CA ARG A 168 -18.92 5.44 -2.43
C ARG A 168 -17.68 6.26 -2.10
N ALA A 169 -17.76 7.10 -1.06
CA ALA A 169 -16.62 7.89 -0.60
C ALA A 169 -15.46 6.97 -0.18
N LEU A 170 -15.74 5.87 0.52
CA LEU A 170 -14.75 4.85 0.88
C LEU A 170 -14.05 4.28 -0.36
N ILE A 171 -14.81 3.89 -1.40
CA ILE A 171 -14.23 3.34 -2.64
C ILE A 171 -13.29 4.35 -3.30
N ILE A 172 -13.69 5.62 -3.42
CA ILE A 172 -12.86 6.67 -4.03
C ILE A 172 -11.57 6.88 -3.24
N LEU A 173 -11.68 6.94 -1.91
CA LEU A 173 -10.52 7.08 -1.02
C LEU A 173 -9.60 5.86 -1.11
N ALA A 174 -10.15 4.65 -1.16
CA ALA A 174 -9.38 3.42 -1.31
C ALA A 174 -8.57 3.38 -2.60
N ILE A 175 -9.21 3.66 -3.74
CA ILE A 175 -8.53 3.72 -5.05
C ILE A 175 -7.41 4.76 -5.02
N SER A 176 -7.72 5.97 -4.55
CA SER A 176 -6.75 7.07 -4.46
C SER A 176 -5.56 6.72 -3.56
N ASN A 177 -5.84 6.13 -2.40
CA ASN A 177 -4.80 5.76 -1.44
C ASN A 177 -3.93 4.60 -1.94
N ILE A 178 -4.47 3.67 -2.74
CA ILE A 178 -3.70 2.59 -3.37
C ILE A 178 -2.72 3.17 -4.40
N PHE A 179 -3.19 4.06 -5.29
CA PHE A 179 -2.28 4.75 -6.23
C PHE A 179 -1.20 5.55 -5.51
N TYR A 180 -1.58 6.26 -4.44
CA TYR A 180 -0.63 6.99 -3.61
C TYR A 180 0.38 6.05 -2.95
N GLY A 181 -0.06 4.90 -2.44
CA GLY A 181 0.82 3.87 -1.87
C GLY A 181 1.79 3.27 -2.91
N ILE A 182 1.35 3.04 -4.15
CA ILE A 182 2.20 2.58 -5.26
C ILE A 182 3.29 3.63 -5.57
N HIS A 183 2.92 4.91 -5.58
CA HIS A 183 3.84 6.02 -5.78
C HIS A 183 4.88 6.10 -4.64
N LEU A 184 4.45 6.07 -3.38
CA LEU A 184 5.33 6.07 -2.21
C LEU A 184 6.28 4.86 -2.20
N ALA A 185 5.79 3.70 -2.63
CA ALA A 185 6.59 2.50 -2.76
C ALA A 185 7.58 2.55 -3.94
N LYS A 186 7.52 3.55 -4.83
CA LYS A 186 8.31 3.59 -6.07
C LYS A 186 8.22 2.24 -6.81
N ALA A 187 7.04 1.62 -6.83
CA ALA A 187 6.89 0.24 -7.30
C ALA A 187 6.99 0.11 -8.84
N GLY A 188 6.99 1.25 -9.56
CA GLY A 188 7.12 1.33 -11.01
C GLY A 188 5.80 1.54 -11.72
N SER A 189 5.88 1.92 -13.00
CA SER A 189 4.73 2.21 -13.86
C SER A 189 3.83 0.97 -14.07
N SER A 190 4.40 -0.23 -14.06
CA SER A 190 3.66 -1.49 -14.24
C SER A 190 2.61 -1.72 -13.15
N TRP A 191 2.91 -1.39 -11.89
CA TRP A 191 1.94 -1.49 -10.79
C TRP A 191 0.78 -0.50 -10.95
N ASN A 192 1.08 0.74 -11.35
CA ASN A 192 0.06 1.74 -11.64
C ASN A 192 -0.81 1.33 -12.83
N ALA A 193 -0.19 0.88 -13.93
CA ALA A 193 -0.90 0.43 -15.13
C ALA A 193 -1.75 -0.82 -14.83
N GLY A 194 -1.23 -1.80 -14.10
CA GLY A 194 -1.96 -3.01 -13.74
C GLY A 194 -3.17 -2.71 -12.87
N TYR A 195 -2.99 -1.95 -11.79
CA TYR A 195 -4.10 -1.58 -10.93
C TYR A 195 -5.12 -0.68 -11.64
N GLY A 196 -4.64 0.31 -12.40
CA GLY A 196 -5.50 1.20 -13.19
C GLY A 196 -6.31 0.46 -14.25
N SER A 197 -5.72 -0.53 -14.91
CA SER A 197 -6.43 -1.39 -15.86
C SER A 197 -7.52 -2.20 -15.16
N ALA A 198 -7.23 -2.79 -13.99
CA ALA A 198 -8.21 -3.55 -13.22
C ALA A 198 -9.40 -2.67 -12.77
N VAL A 199 -9.14 -1.47 -12.24
CA VAL A 199 -10.19 -0.50 -11.89
C VAL A 199 -10.96 -0.06 -13.13
N GLY A 200 -10.28 0.18 -14.25
CA GLY A 200 -10.89 0.53 -15.53
C GLY A 200 -11.87 -0.54 -16.03
N VAL A 201 -11.48 -1.81 -15.98
CA VAL A 201 -12.36 -2.94 -16.35
C VAL A 201 -13.59 -2.99 -15.44
N LEU A 202 -13.42 -2.82 -14.12
CA LEU A 202 -14.55 -2.80 -13.19
C LEU A 202 -15.49 -1.61 -13.44
N ALA A 203 -14.93 -0.43 -13.76
CA ALA A 203 -15.71 0.75 -14.11
C ALA A 203 -16.49 0.55 -15.42
N LEU A 204 -15.85 -0.01 -16.46
CA LEU A 204 -16.51 -0.35 -17.73
C LEU A 204 -17.63 -1.37 -17.51
N ALA A 205 -17.40 -2.41 -16.71
CA ALA A 205 -18.41 -3.39 -16.36
C ALA A 205 -19.60 -2.74 -15.63
N ALA A 206 -19.34 -1.87 -14.65
CA ALA A 206 -20.37 -1.13 -13.93
C ALA A 206 -21.21 -0.24 -14.87
N THR A 207 -20.54 0.52 -15.75
CA THR A 207 -21.22 1.37 -16.74
C THR A 207 -22.04 0.56 -17.72
N GLY A 208 -21.49 -0.53 -18.26
CA GLY A 208 -22.22 -1.42 -19.18
C GLY A 208 -23.46 -2.04 -18.53
N LEU A 209 -23.36 -2.46 -17.27
CA LEU A 209 -24.51 -2.96 -16.51
C LEU A 209 -25.53 -1.86 -16.21
N GLU A 210 -25.12 -0.63 -15.99
CA GLU A 210 -26.02 0.51 -15.79
C GLU A 210 -26.76 0.86 -17.09
N VAL A 211 -26.05 0.93 -18.21
CA VAL A 211 -26.62 1.18 -19.55
C VAL A 211 -27.66 0.12 -19.89
N ARG A 212 -27.33 -1.18 -19.72
CA ARG A 212 -28.28 -2.28 -19.93
C ARG A 212 -29.54 -2.13 -19.06
N LYS A 213 -29.38 -1.72 -17.80
CA LYS A 213 -30.50 -1.51 -16.88
C LYS A 213 -31.42 -0.36 -17.31
N LEU A 214 -30.88 0.66 -17.99
CA LEU A 214 -31.69 1.76 -18.53
C LEU A 214 -32.52 1.32 -19.75
N PHE A 215 -31.95 0.47 -20.62
CA PHE A 215 -32.66 -0.07 -21.79
C PHE A 215 -33.72 -1.13 -21.47
N ASN A 216 -33.59 -1.81 -20.32
CA ASN A 216 -34.53 -2.85 -19.89
C ASN A 216 -35.64 -2.33 -18.95
N LYS A 217 -35.78 -1.01 -18.81
CA LYS A 217 -36.87 -0.35 -18.09
C LYS A 217 -37.94 0.10 -19.08
#